data_AF-A0A2E1TUG9-F1
#
_entry.id   AF-A0A2E1TUG9-F1
#
_cell.length_a   1.000
_cell.length_b   1.000
_cell.length_c   1.000
_cell.angle_alpha   90.00
_cell.angle_beta   90.00
_cell.angle_gamma   90.00
#
_symmetry.space_group_name_H-M   'P 1'
#
loop_
_entity.id
_entity.type
_entity.pdbx_description
1 polymer ?
#
loop_
_entity_poly.entity_id
_entity_poly.type
_entity_poly.pdbx_seq_one_letter_code
_entity_poly.pdbx_strand_id
1 'polypeptide(L)' 'MALQGAAMRVMIPLMQLTGKAPPVIRFFSTEGLEAAITRAGFEVVEAGSFPGGKPPSHYIVARRSS' A
#
# COMPACT_ATOMS: atom_id res chain seq x y z
N MET A 1 0.58 7.18 -17.35
CA MET A 1 0.93 7.91 -16.11
C MET A 1 1.70 6.99 -15.14
N ALA A 2 2.97 6.69 -15.42
CA ALA A 2 3.87 5.98 -14.49
C ALA A 2 4.58 6.94 -13.51
N LEU A 3 4.50 8.24 -13.78
CA LEU A 3 5.23 9.30 -13.08
C LEU A 3 4.74 9.54 -11.64
N GLN A 4 3.44 9.37 -11.37
CA GLN A 4 2.85 9.69 -10.06
C GLN A 4 3.43 8.84 -8.92
N GLY A 5 3.56 7.52 -9.11
CA GLY A 5 4.16 6.64 -8.10
C GLY A 5 5.65 6.86 -7.89
N ALA A 6 6.39 7.15 -8.97
CA ALA A 6 7.82 7.48 -8.89
C ALA A 6 8.05 8.81 -8.19
N ALA A 7 7.23 9.83 -8.48
CA ALA A 7 7.29 11.13 -7.82
C ALA A 7 7.04 11.01 -6.30
N MET A 8 6.03 10.24 -5.87
CA MET A 8 5.78 10.03 -4.43
C MET A 8 6.95 9.36 -3.71
N ARG A 9 7.62 8.40 -4.36
CA ARG A 9 8.80 7.72 -3.79
C ARG A 9 9.99 8.64 -3.55
N VAL A 10 10.10 9.74 -4.30
CA VAL A 10 11.16 10.75 -4.11
C VAL A 10 10.71 11.89 -3.19
N MET A 11 9.48 12.36 -3.36
CA MET A 11 8.96 13.51 -2.60
C MET A 11 8.71 13.18 -1.14
N ILE A 12 8.18 11.99 -0.81
CA ILE A 12 7.87 11.62 0.58
C ILE A 12 9.14 11.64 1.47
N PRO A 13 10.29 11.04 1.07
CA PRO A 13 11.53 11.17 1.84
C PRO A 13 11.98 12.62 2.03
N LEU A 14 11.88 13.48 1.01
CA LEU A 14 12.21 14.91 1.14
C LEU A 14 11.27 15.62 2.12
N MET A 15 9.99 15.29 2.10
CA MET A 15 9.02 15.80 3.07
C MET A 15 9.30 15.29 4.49
N GLN A 16 9.78 14.06 4.66
CA GLN A 16 10.20 13.53 5.96
C GLN A 16 11.44 14.25 6.49
N LEU A 17 12.45 14.48 5.64
CA LEU A 17 13.67 15.23 6.00
C LEU A 17 13.36 16.67 6.42
N THR A 18 12.35 17.28 5.81
CA THR A 18 11.91 18.65 6.14
C THR A 18 10.86 18.70 7.27
N GLY A 19 10.52 17.56 7.89
CA GLY A 19 9.54 17.46 8.98
C GLY A 19 8.08 17.64 8.56
N LYS A 20 7.80 17.67 7.26
CA LYS A 20 6.47 17.84 6.68
C LYS A 20 5.68 16.54 6.55
N ALA A 21 6.35 15.39 6.57
CA ALA A 21 5.73 14.08 6.53
C ALA A 21 6.20 13.19 7.71
N PRO A 22 5.31 12.43 8.35
CA PRO A 22 5.70 11.49 9.39
C PRO A 22 6.68 10.40 8.90
N PRO A 23 7.63 9.95 9.75
CA PRO A 23 8.59 8.90 9.38
C PRO A 23 7.94 7.51 9.25
N VAL A 24 6.70 7.34 9.74
CA VAL A 24 5.96 6.07 9.70
C VAL A 24 5.34 5.75 8.34
N ILE A 25 5.40 6.66 7.37
CA ILE A 25 4.88 6.40 6.03
C ILE A 25 5.68 5.26 5.39
N ARG A 26 4.98 4.18 5.04
CA ARG A 26 5.53 3.00 4.35
C ARG A 26 4.83 2.82 3.01
N PHE A 27 5.58 2.34 2.04
CA PHE A 27 5.04 1.91 0.75
C PHE A 27 4.88 0.39 0.76
N PHE A 28 3.75 -0.09 0.28
CA PHE A 28 3.50 -1.51 0.07
C PHE A 28 3.29 -1.78 -1.41
N SER A 29 3.68 -2.98 -1.87
CA SER A 29 3.08 -3.54 -3.08
C SER A 29 1.75 -4.20 -2.70
N THR A 30 0.88 -4.41 -3.68
CA THR A 30 -0.38 -5.14 -3.53
C THR A 30 -0.14 -6.52 -2.90
N GLU A 31 0.82 -7.27 -3.43
CA GLU A 31 1.18 -8.61 -2.95
C GLU A 31 1.80 -8.55 -1.55
N GLY A 32 2.64 -7.55 -1.28
CA GLY A 32 3.28 -7.37 0.03
C GLY A 32 2.28 -7.02 1.13
N LEU A 33 1.23 -6.27 0.78
CA LEU A 33 0.13 -5.94 1.68
C LEU A 33 -0.72 -7.18 1.98
N GLU A 34 -1.14 -7.92 0.95
CA GLU A 34 -1.88 -9.19 1.12
C GLU A 34 -1.07 -10.20 1.96
N ALA A 35 0.22 -10.36 1.69
CA ALA A 35 1.09 -11.25 2.47
C ALA A 35 1.27 -10.81 3.93
N ALA A 36 1.23 -9.50 4.22
CA ALA A 36 1.25 -9.00 5.58
C ALA A 36 -0.06 -9.32 6.33
N ILE A 37 -1.20 -9.19 5.64
CA ILE A 37 -2.53 -9.54 6.16
C ILE A 37 -2.59 -11.04 6.45
N THR A 38 -2.15 -11.90 5.53
CA THR A 38 -2.15 -13.35 5.73
C THR A 38 -1.26 -13.77 6.89
N ARG A 39 -0.06 -13.19 7.02
CA ARG A 39 0.85 -13.47 8.15
C ARG A 39 0.29 -13.01 9.50
N ALA A 40 -0.62 -12.04 9.51
CA ALA A 40 -1.32 -11.61 10.71
C ALA A 40 -2.45 -12.57 11.14
N GLY A 41 -2.65 -13.69 10.42
CA GLY A 41 -3.65 -14.71 10.73
C GLY A 41 -5.02 -14.45 10.09
N PHE A 42 -5.04 -13.71 8.98
CA PHE A 42 -6.24 -13.51 8.19
C PHE A 42 -6.19 -14.35 6.91
N GLU A 43 -7.36 -14.72 6.41
CA GLU A 43 -7.54 -15.34 5.11
C GLU A 43 -8.19 -14.31 4.19
N VAL A 44 -7.54 -14.00 3.07
CA VAL A 44 -8.07 -13.10 2.04
C VAL A 44 -9.17 -13.84 1.28
N VAL A 45 -10.39 -13.31 1.33
CA VAL A 45 -11.59 -13.89 0.69
C VAL A 45 -11.84 -13.26 -0.68
N GLU A 46 -11.51 -11.97 -0.82
CA GLU A 46 -11.66 -11.23 -2.06
C GLU A 46 -10.59 -10.13 -2.10
N ALA A 47 -9.96 -9.93 -3.26
CA ALA A 47 -9.05 -8.82 -3.49
C ALA A 47 -9.16 -8.32 -4.93
N GLY A 48 -8.97 -7.02 -5.13
CA GLY A 48 -9.03 -6.40 -6.45
C GLY A 48 -8.48 -4.98 -6.45
N SER A 49 -8.25 -4.42 -7.63
CA SER A 49 -7.76 -3.03 -7.75
C SER A 49 -8.68 -2.25 -8.68
N PHE A 50 -9.40 -1.27 -8.12
CA PHE A 50 -10.44 -0.53 -8.85
C PHE A 50 -10.42 0.96 -8.49
N PRO A 51 -10.32 1.88 -9.47
CA PRO A 51 -9.99 1.64 -10.88
C PRO A 51 -8.52 1.19 -11.05
N GLY A 52 -8.17 0.59 -12.19
CA GLY A 52 -6.81 0.12 -12.52
C GLY A 52 -5.75 1.22 -12.74
N GLY A 53 -5.88 2.35 -12.04
CA GLY A 53 -4.97 3.49 -12.09
C GLY A 53 -3.69 3.31 -11.27
N LYS A 54 -2.80 4.30 -11.33
CA LYS A 54 -1.62 4.40 -10.47
C LYS A 54 -1.71 5.69 -9.65
N PRO A 55 -1.60 5.64 -8.32
CA PRO A 55 -1.41 4.45 -7.49
C PRO A 55 -2.62 3.50 -7.50
N PRO A 56 -2.41 2.18 -7.32
CA PRO A 56 -3.51 1.22 -7.31
C PRO A 56 -4.40 1.46 -6.10
N SER A 57 -5.69 1.67 -6.34
CA SER A 57 -6.73 1.63 -5.30
C SER A 57 -7.05 0.16 -5.01
N HIS A 58 -6.26 -0.42 -4.10
CA HIS A 58 -6.34 -1.85 -3.80
C HIS A 58 -7.35 -2.14 -2.68
N TYR A 59 -8.34 -2.96 -3.00
CA TYR A 59 -9.42 -3.39 -2.13
C TYR A 59 -9.15 -4.83 -1.68
N ILE A 60 -9.30 -5.10 -0.38
CA ILE A 60 -9.09 -6.41 0.23
C ILE A 60 -10.21 -6.68 1.23
N VAL A 61 -10.87 -7.82 1.11
CA VAL A 61 -11.75 -8.41 2.12
C VAL A 61 -11.05 -9.62 2.71
N ALA A 62 -10.86 -9.61 4.03
CA ALA A 62 -10.25 -10.72 4.73
C ALA A 62 -11.06 -11.10 5.97
N ARG A 63 -11.06 -12.38 6.30
CA ARG A 63 -11.65 -12.93 7.53
C ARG A 63 -10.53 -13.43 8.44
N ARG A 64 -10.75 -13.44 9.75
CA ARG A 64 -9.79 -14.05 10.67
C ARG A 64 -9.82 -15.57 10.47
N SER A 65 -8.66 -16.16 10.22
CA SER A 65 -8.51 -17.62 10.20
C SER A 65 -8.65 -18.12 11.63
N SER A 66 -9.58 -19.03 11.87
CA SER A 66 -9.90 -19.63 13.18
C SER A 66 -8.67 -20.20 13.87
#